data_AF-A0A1Q6MD97-F1
#
_entry.id   AF-A0A1Q6MD97-F1
#
_cell.length_a   1.000
_cell.length_b   1.000
_cell.length_c   1.000
_cell.angle_alpha   90.00
_cell.angle_beta   90.00
_cell.angle_gamma   90.00
#
_symmetry.space_group_name_H-M   'P 1'
#
loop_
_entity.id
_entity.type
_entity.pdbx_description
1 polymer ?
#
loop_
_entity_poly.entity_id
_entity_poly.type
_entity_poly.pdbx_seq_one_letter_code
_entity_poly.pdbx_strand_id
1 'polypeptide(L)'
;MTNEEKTKIINLRKEGNGYKKIAKEVPGVSIGSIRFICNELEKTLLCLNCGNKLEMIPHHKEKKYCNDRCRYEYWNKKRGSKND
;
A
#
# COMPACT_ATOMS: atom_id res chain seq x y z
N MET A 1 -18.72 5.79 -1.08
CA MET A 1 -17.88 5.40 -2.22
C MET A 1 -18.26 3.99 -2.61
N THR A 2 -18.70 3.81 -3.85
CA THR A 2 -19.10 2.50 -4.38
C THR A 2 -17.86 1.74 -4.88
N ASN A 3 -17.98 0.41 -4.99
CA ASN A 3 -16.90 -0.41 -5.55
C ASN A 3 -16.61 -0.06 -7.02
N GLU A 4 -17.63 0.41 -7.76
CA GLU A 4 -17.52 0.85 -9.14
C GLU A 4 -16.66 2.12 -9.28
N GLU A 5 -16.90 3.14 -8.43
CA GLU A 5 -16.08 4.35 -8.38
C GLU A 5 -14.61 4.03 -8.09
N LYS A 6 -14.36 3.16 -7.09
CA LYS A 6 -13.01 2.74 -6.70
C LYS A 6 -12.30 2.04 -7.87
N THR A 7 -13.01 1.16 -8.58
CA THR A 7 -12.47 0.45 -9.75
C THR A 7 -12.13 1.40 -10.90
N LYS A 8 -13.01 2.37 -11.19
CA LYS A 8 -12.79 3.37 -12.23
C LYS A 8 -11.56 4.24 -11.92
N ILE A 9 -11.39 4.68 -10.67
CA ILE A 9 -10.21 5.43 -10.22
C ILE A 9 -8.92 4.62 -10.40
N ILE A 10 -8.93 3.34 -10.03
CA ILE A 10 -7.77 2.45 -10.17
C ILE A 10 -7.38 2.28 -11.65
N ASN A 11 -8.35 2.05 -12.54
CA ASN A 11 -8.07 1.88 -13.97
C ASN A 11 -7.49 3.16 -14.58
N LEU A 12 -8.12 4.32 -14.32
CA LEU A 12 -7.61 5.60 -14.79
C LEU A 12 -6.20 5.91 -14.26
N ARG A 13 -5.89 5.50 -13.02
CA ARG A 13 -4.53 5.67 -12.47
C ARG A 13 -3.53 4.75 -13.17
N LYS A 14 -3.90 3.50 -13.46
CA LYS A 14 -3.05 2.55 -14.21
C LYS A 14 -2.77 3.00 -15.64
N GLU A 15 -3.70 3.73 -16.25
CA GLU A 15 -3.52 4.38 -17.56
C GLU A 15 -2.57 5.61 -17.51
N GLY A 16 -2.10 6.00 -16.32
CA GLY A 16 -1.19 7.14 -16.13
C GLY A 16 -1.88 8.49 -15.92
N ASN A 17 -3.19 8.51 -15.68
CA ASN A 17 -3.90 9.78 -15.43
C ASN A 17 -3.53 10.38 -14.05
N GLY A 18 -3.38 11.71 -14.02
CA GLY A 18 -3.16 12.47 -12.79
C GLY A 18 -4.44 12.73 -12.01
N TYR A 19 -4.34 13.07 -10.71
CA TYR A 19 -5.49 13.20 -9.81
C TYR A 19 -6.58 14.17 -10.29
N LYS A 20 -6.19 15.31 -10.86
CA LYS A 20 -7.13 16.31 -11.40
C LYS A 20 -7.93 15.78 -12.59
N LYS A 21 -7.32 14.94 -13.43
CA LYS A 21 -8.00 14.32 -14.58
C LYS A 21 -8.97 13.25 -14.08
N ILE A 22 -8.53 12.40 -13.15
CA ILE A 22 -9.39 11.39 -12.52
C ILE A 22 -10.62 12.04 -11.85
N ALA A 23 -10.45 13.17 -11.16
CA ALA A 23 -11.56 13.87 -10.52
C ALA A 23 -12.62 14.41 -11.50
N LYS A 24 -12.23 14.72 -12.75
CA LYS A 24 -13.18 15.12 -13.80
C LYS A 24 -13.95 13.91 -14.34
N GLU A 25 -13.29 12.75 -14.47
CA GLU A 25 -13.89 11.51 -14.99
C GLU A 25 -14.79 10.78 -13.96
N VAL A 26 -14.60 11.08 -12.68
CA VAL A 26 -15.34 10.50 -11.55
C VAL A 26 -15.96 11.62 -10.71
N PRO A 27 -17.03 12.27 -11.22
CA PRO A 27 -17.72 13.33 -10.49
C PRO A 27 -18.35 12.77 -9.21
N GLY A 28 -18.35 13.57 -8.14
CA GLY A 28 -18.88 13.16 -6.82
C GLY A 28 -17.83 12.57 -5.87
N VAL A 29 -16.62 12.23 -6.34
CA VAL A 29 -15.52 11.77 -5.49
C VAL A 29 -14.55 12.91 -5.21
N SER A 30 -14.19 13.09 -3.93
CA SER A 30 -13.23 14.13 -3.55
C SER A 30 -11.81 13.80 -4.03
N ILE A 31 -11.02 14.84 -4.34
CA ILE A 31 -9.60 14.68 -4.69
C ILE A 31 -8.83 13.97 -3.55
N GLY A 32 -9.21 14.20 -2.29
CA GLY A 32 -8.62 13.52 -1.14
C GLY A 32 -8.82 12.01 -1.19
N SER A 33 -10.03 11.56 -1.54
CA SER A 33 -10.35 10.14 -1.72
C SER A 33 -9.58 9.53 -2.89
N ILE A 34 -9.47 10.23 -4.02
CA ILE A 34 -8.67 9.79 -5.18
C ILE A 34 -7.21 9.62 -4.78
N ARG A 35 -6.63 10.63 -4.11
CA ARG A 35 -5.23 10.58 -3.64
C ARG A 35 -5.02 9.41 -2.70
N PHE A 36 -5.94 9.16 -1.77
CA PHE A 36 -5.88 8.03 -0.85
C PHE A 36 -5.86 6.70 -1.62
N ILE A 37 -6.78 6.49 -2.56
CA ILE A 37 -6.85 5.26 -3.37
C ILE A 37 -5.59 5.07 -4.21
N CYS A 38 -5.12 6.12 -4.89
CA CYS A 38 -3.91 6.02 -5.70
C CYS A 38 -2.67 5.72 -4.83
N ASN A 39 -2.56 6.35 -3.66
CA ASN A 39 -1.48 6.03 -2.72
C ASN A 39 -1.58 4.58 -2.23
N GLU A 40 -2.77 4.08 -1.93
CA GLU A 40 -2.99 2.69 -1.50
C GLU A 40 -2.62 1.69 -2.60
N LEU A 41 -2.90 2.01 -3.87
CA LEU A 41 -2.50 1.22 -5.04
C LEU A 41 -0.97 1.15 -5.21
N GLU A 42 -0.28 2.26 -4.98
CA GLU A 42 1.17 2.40 -5.17
C GLU A 42 1.97 1.96 -3.93
N LYS A 43 1.30 1.74 -2.79
CA LYS A 43 1.94 1.37 -1.53
C LYS A 43 2.50 -0.04 -1.61
N THR A 44 3.76 -0.15 -1.99
CA THR A 44 4.51 -1.40 -1.84
C THR A 44 4.90 -1.59 -0.38
N LEU A 45 4.20 -2.45 0.33
CA LEU A 45 4.66 -2.94 1.63
C LEU A 45 5.72 -4.00 1.38
N LEU A 46 6.92 -3.83 1.93
CA LEU A 46 8.01 -4.80 1.84
C LEU A 46 8.30 -5.39 3.22
N CYS A 47 8.66 -6.66 3.26
CA CYS A 47 9.08 -7.34 4.48
C CYS A 47 10.36 -6.68 5.01
N LEU A 48 10.33 -6.25 6.28
CA LEU A 48 11.48 -5.60 6.90
C LEU A 48 12.71 -6.52 7.05
N ASN A 49 12.54 -7.85 6.95
CA ASN A 49 13.65 -8.82 7.03
C ASN A 49 14.21 -9.22 5.66
N CYS A 50 13.33 -9.62 4.73
CA CYS A 50 13.74 -10.25 3.47
C CYS A 50 13.40 -9.41 2.23
N GLY A 51 12.68 -8.29 2.36
CA GLY A 51 12.29 -7.44 1.24
C GLY A 51 11.12 -7.96 0.39
N ASN A 52 10.55 -9.13 0.69
CA ASN A 52 9.40 -9.65 -0.07
C ASN A 52 8.20 -8.70 -0.02
N LYS A 53 7.48 -8.58 -1.14
CA LYS A 53 6.23 -7.82 -1.20
C LYS A 53 5.20 -8.41 -0.23
N LEU A 54 4.57 -7.54 0.54
CA LEU A 54 3.49 -7.84 1.46
C LEU A 54 2.19 -7.30 0.89
N GLU A 55 1.15 -8.11 0.98
CA GLU A 55 -0.20 -7.68 0.61
C GLU A 55 -0.81 -6.88 1.75
N MET A 56 -1.36 -5.71 1.40
CA MET A 56 -2.21 -4.93 2.30
C MET A 56 -3.62 -5.51 2.22
N ILE A 57 -4.13 -6.01 3.35
CA ILE A 57 -5.53 -6.40 3.46
C ILE A 57 -6.30 -5.16 3.91
N PRO A 58 -7.29 -4.68 3.13
CA PRO A 58 -8.09 -3.51 3.49
C PRO A 58 -8.66 -3.64 4.90
N HIS A 59 -8.66 -2.54 5.66
CA HIS A 59 -9.15 -2.47 7.06
C HIS A 59 -8.33 -3.26 8.10
N HIS A 60 -7.25 -3.93 7.71
CA HIS A 60 -6.33 -4.57 8.65
C HIS A 60 -5.05 -3.76 8.83
N LYS A 61 -4.40 -3.97 9.97
CA LYS A 61 -3.10 -3.36 10.25
C LYS A 61 -2.05 -3.89 9.27
N GLU A 62 -1.21 -2.99 8.79
CA GLU A 62 -0.13 -3.31 7.86
C GLU A 62 0.78 -4.41 8.41
N LYS A 63 0.97 -5.46 7.61
CA LYS A 63 1.99 -6.47 7.89
C LYS A 63 3.37 -5.84 7.72
N LYS A 64 4.26 -6.15 8.66
CA LYS A 64 5.68 -5.75 8.62
C LYS A 64 6.61 -6.89 8.16
N TYR A 65 6.13 -8.12 8.24
CA TYR A 65 6.87 -9.34 7.96
C TYR A 65 6.01 -10.29 7.13
N CYS A 66 6.62 -11.04 6.22
CA CYS A 66 5.89 -11.98 5.36
C CYS A 66 5.46 -13.26 6.12
N ASN A 67 6.15 -13.60 7.20
CA ASN A 67 5.85 -14.72 8.08
C ASN A 67 6.54 -14.55 9.45
N ASP A 68 6.21 -15.41 10.40
CA ASP A 68 6.80 -15.39 11.74
C ASP A 68 8.31 -15.61 11.72
N ARG A 69 8.82 -16.45 10.83
CA ARG A 69 10.28 -16.66 10.66
C ARG A 69 11.00 -15.33 10.38
N CYS A 70 10.50 -14.54 9.43
CA CYS A 70 11.08 -13.22 9.12
C CYS A 70 10.99 -12.24 10.28
N ARG A 71 9.90 -12.29 11.07
CA ARG A 71 9.79 -11.50 12.29
C ARG A 71 10.89 -11.87 13.28
N TYR A 72 11.08 -13.16 13.56
CA TYR A 72 12.11 -13.62 14.49
C TYR A 72 13.53 -13.29 14.00
N GLU A 73 13.85 -13.57 12.74
CA GLU A 73 15.16 -13.30 12.14
C GLU A 73 15.52 -11.80 12.18
N TYR A 74 14.56 -10.92 11.86
CA TYR A 74 14.76 -9.47 11.93
C TYR A 74 15.19 -9.05 13.34
N TRP A 75 14.49 -9.52 14.37
CA TRP A 75 14.82 -9.18 15.75
C TRP A 75 16.12 -9.83 16.23
N ASN A 76 16.45 -11.04 15.77
CA ASN A 76 17.72 -11.69 16.10
C ASN A 76 18.91 -10.91 15.52
N LYS A 77 18.84 -10.50 14.24
CA LYS A 77 19.85 -9.63 13.60
C LYS A 77 20.02 -8.31 14.38
N LYS A 78 18.91 -7.70 14.78
CA LYS A 78 18.92 -6.41 15.51
C LYS A 78 19.42 -6.51 16.95
N ARG A 79 19.33 -7.68 17.59
CA ARG A 79 19.89 -7.95 18.92
C ARG A 79 21.38 -8.31 18.85
N GLY A 80 21.83 -8.94 17.77
CA GLY A 80 23.23 -9.31 17.56
C GLY A 80 24.18 -8.13 17.33
N SER A 81 23.68 -6.95 16.94
CA SER A 81 24.50 -5.76 16.68
C SER A 81 24.78 -4.88 17.91
N LYS A 82 24.64 -5.43 19.13
CA LYS A 82 24.90 -4.70 20.40
C LYS A 82 26.19 -5.15 21.12
N ASN A 83 27.01 -5.98 20.49
CA ASN A 83 28.26 -6.50 21.07
C ASN A 83 29.49 -6.15 20.22
N ASP A 84 29.62 -4.90 19.79
CA ASP A 84 30.89 -4.32 19.35
C ASP A 84 31.16 -3.03 20.14
#